data_AF-A0A7C7VSJ1-F1
#
_entry.id   AF-A0A7C7VSJ1-F1
#
_cell.length_a   1.000
_cell.length_b   1.000
_cell.length_c   1.000
_cell.angle_alpha   90.00
_cell.angle_beta   90.00
_cell.angle_gamma   90.00
#
_symmetry.space_group_name_H-M   'P 1'
#
loop_
_entity.id
_entity.type
_entity.pdbx_description
1 polymer ?
#
loop_
_entity_poly.entity_id
_entity_poly.type
_entity_poly.pdbx_seq_one_letter_code
_entity_poly.pdbx_strand_id
1 'polypeptide(L)'
;MGMKHFLNLADLTPQELRDLLELAIELKEEWKRGGNRPLLAGKTLGMIFQKPSLRTRVSFEMAMIHLGGQALYLSPFEIQLGKRESVADVARVLSRYVDIIMARVFAHSDVVVLARHSRVPVINGLSDYNHPCQGLADLLTIIENKGKDLHGQRLAFVGDGNNVATSLLFGTTKLGMDFAIAGPPGYELPPDVWELGRRFAAESGSRLLATHDPIEAVAEADVIYTDVWASMGQEEEAEQRAQVFGPYQVNADLIAQARPDTIVMHCLPAHRGQ
;
A
#
# COMPACT_ATOMS: atom_id res chain seq x y z
N MET A 1 -5.01 11.41 -17.64
CA MET A 1 -4.35 11.79 -16.37
C MET A 1 -2.93 12.27 -16.63
N GLY A 2 -2.55 13.41 -16.06
CA GLY A 2 -1.18 13.94 -16.12
C GLY A 2 -0.39 13.67 -14.85
N MET A 3 -0.60 12.51 -14.21
CA MET A 3 0.06 12.17 -12.95
C MET A 3 1.57 11.98 -13.19
N LYS A 4 2.37 12.91 -12.66
CA LYS A 4 3.82 12.90 -12.86
C LYS A 4 4.51 11.86 -11.97
N HIS A 5 4.04 11.66 -10.74
CA HIS A 5 4.59 10.71 -9.77
C HIS A 5 3.45 10.06 -8.98
N PHE A 6 3.65 8.85 -8.48
CA PHE A 6 2.70 8.14 -7.62
C PHE A 6 3.39 7.77 -6.30
N LEU A 7 3.29 8.66 -5.31
CA LEU A 7 4.00 8.52 -4.03
C LEU A 7 3.08 8.13 -2.88
N ASN A 8 1.81 8.56 -2.94
CA ASN A 8 0.82 8.36 -1.90
C ASN A 8 -0.59 8.32 -2.52
N LEU A 9 -1.49 7.52 -1.96
CA LEU A 9 -2.92 7.55 -2.30
C LEU A 9 -3.56 8.89 -1.93
N ALA A 10 -3.03 9.59 -0.93
CA ALA A 10 -3.49 10.93 -0.53
C ALA A 10 -3.40 11.96 -1.67
N ASP A 11 -2.43 11.80 -2.59
CA ASP A 11 -2.17 12.72 -3.70
C ASP A 11 -3.23 12.61 -4.81
N LEU A 12 -4.03 11.55 -4.79
CA LEU A 12 -5.08 11.30 -5.77
C LEU A 12 -6.38 11.99 -5.37
N THR A 13 -7.08 12.57 -6.33
CA THR A 13 -8.50 12.86 -6.17
C THR A 13 -9.31 11.55 -6.10
N PRO A 14 -10.51 11.56 -5.49
CA PRO A 14 -11.39 10.39 -5.51
C PRO A 14 -11.66 9.84 -6.91
N GLN A 15 -11.83 10.72 -7.91
CA GLN A 15 -12.03 10.30 -9.28
C GLN A 15 -10.78 9.64 -9.87
N GLU A 16 -9.58 10.19 -9.62
CA GLU A 16 -8.35 9.57 -10.12
C GLU A 16 -8.10 8.19 -9.52
N LEU A 17 -8.43 8.01 -8.24
CA LEU A 17 -8.36 6.69 -7.60
C LEU A 17 -9.33 5.70 -8.24
N ARG A 18 -10.58 6.11 -8.51
CA ARG A 18 -11.58 5.25 -9.19
C ARG A 18 -11.14 4.88 -10.60
N ASP A 19 -10.66 5.84 -11.37
CA ASP A 19 -10.20 5.62 -12.74
C ASP A 19 -8.97 4.67 -12.78
N LEU A 20 -8.05 4.76 -11.81
CA LEU A 20 -6.93 3.82 -11.69
C LEU A 20 -7.40 2.40 -11.39
N LEU A 21 -8.39 2.25 -10.50
CA LEU A 21 -8.97 0.95 -10.17
C LEU A 21 -9.74 0.36 -11.35
N GLU A 22 -10.49 1.17 -12.10
CA GLU A 22 -11.19 0.73 -13.32
C GLU A 22 -10.17 0.28 -14.39
N LEU A 23 -9.10 1.05 -14.61
CA LEU A 23 -8.02 0.67 -15.52
C LEU A 23 -7.38 -0.66 -15.11
N ALA A 24 -7.19 -0.91 -13.81
CA ALA A 24 -6.66 -2.18 -13.33
C ALA A 24 -7.61 -3.36 -13.63
N ILE A 25 -8.93 -3.17 -13.50
CA ILE A 25 -9.95 -4.16 -13.88
C ILE A 25 -9.89 -4.43 -15.39
N GLU A 26 -9.85 -3.38 -16.21
CA GLU A 26 -9.76 -3.50 -17.67
C GLU A 26 -8.51 -4.27 -18.12
N LEU A 27 -7.34 -3.93 -17.57
CA LEU A 27 -6.08 -4.60 -17.88
C LEU A 27 -6.07 -6.06 -17.39
N LYS A 28 -6.67 -6.35 -16.24
CA LYS A 28 -6.82 -7.73 -15.74
C LYS A 28 -7.69 -8.56 -16.68
N GLU A 29 -8.81 -8.03 -17.13
CA GLU A 29 -9.70 -8.72 -18.07
C GLU A 29 -9.11 -8.84 -19.48
N GLU A 30 -8.37 -7.82 -19.95
CA GLU A 30 -7.62 -7.92 -21.20
C GLU A 30 -6.58 -9.05 -21.13
N TRP A 31 -5.81 -9.12 -20.03
CA TRP A 31 -4.82 -10.17 -19.84
C TRP A 31 -5.44 -11.57 -19.88
N LYS A 32 -6.57 -11.77 -19.18
CA LYS A 32 -7.30 -13.05 -19.17
C LYS A 32 -7.79 -13.49 -20.57
N ARG A 33 -8.02 -12.54 -21.50
CA ARG A 33 -8.46 -12.83 -22.87
C ARG A 33 -7.32 -13.23 -23.82
N GLY A 34 -6.08 -13.29 -23.35
CA GLY A 34 -4.94 -13.75 -24.16
C GLY A 34 -3.69 -12.87 -24.09
N GLY A 35 -3.57 -12.01 -23.08
CA GLY A 35 -2.44 -11.10 -22.86
C GLY A 35 -2.79 -9.64 -23.12
N ASN A 36 -2.04 -8.73 -22.48
CA ASN A 36 -2.22 -7.29 -22.66
C ASN A 36 -1.58 -6.79 -23.96
N ARG A 37 -2.11 -5.69 -24.48
CA ARG A 37 -1.42 -4.95 -25.54
C ARG A 37 -0.08 -4.39 -25.02
N PRO A 38 0.96 -4.30 -25.89
CA PRO A 38 2.28 -3.85 -25.47
C PRO A 38 2.34 -2.32 -25.35
N LEU A 39 1.58 -1.76 -24.41
CA LEU A 39 1.45 -0.30 -24.19
C LEU A 39 2.78 0.36 -23.78
N LEU A 40 3.70 -0.42 -23.22
CA LEU A 40 5.01 -0.01 -22.75
C LEU A 40 6.14 -0.60 -23.62
N ALA A 41 5.84 -0.94 -24.88
CA ALA A 41 6.84 -1.40 -25.84
C ALA A 41 8.08 -0.49 -25.87
N GLY A 42 9.25 -1.06 -25.60
CA GLY A 42 10.52 -0.34 -25.60
C GLY A 42 10.72 0.62 -24.41
N LYS A 43 9.89 0.53 -23.37
CA LYS A 43 10.05 1.30 -22.12
C LYS A 43 10.79 0.52 -21.06
N THR A 44 11.60 1.21 -20.28
CA THR A 44 12.39 0.61 -19.19
C THR A 44 12.01 1.19 -17.83
N LEU A 45 11.75 0.31 -16.86
CA LEU A 45 11.52 0.63 -15.45
C LEU A 45 12.80 0.37 -14.64
N GLY A 46 13.36 1.39 -14.00
CA GLY A 46 14.41 1.21 -12.99
C GLY A 46 13.79 0.92 -11.62
N MET A 47 14.09 -0.25 -11.03
CA MET A 47 13.54 -0.66 -9.74
C MET A 47 14.62 -0.60 -8.65
N ILE A 48 14.58 0.46 -7.84
CA ILE A 48 15.50 0.66 -6.71
C ILE A 48 14.95 -0.07 -5.48
N PHE A 49 15.75 -0.96 -4.89
CA PHE A 49 15.41 -1.61 -3.63
C PHE A 49 16.48 -1.31 -2.57
N GLN A 50 16.09 -0.72 -1.44
CA GLN A 50 16.93 -0.66 -0.23
C GLN A 50 16.75 -1.91 0.67
N LYS A 51 15.66 -2.67 0.49
CA LYS A 51 15.46 -3.99 1.12
C LYS A 51 14.84 -4.98 0.12
N PRO A 52 15.26 -6.26 0.09
CA PRO A 52 14.67 -7.26 -0.79
C PRO A 52 13.15 -7.43 -0.61
N SER A 53 12.46 -7.75 -1.70
CA SER A 53 11.03 -8.12 -1.68
C SER A 53 10.70 -9.02 -2.86
N LEU A 54 10.11 -10.18 -2.60
CA LEU A 54 9.65 -11.08 -3.65
C LEU A 54 8.42 -10.51 -4.38
N ARG A 55 7.36 -10.19 -3.63
CA ARG A 55 6.05 -9.77 -4.19
C ARG A 55 6.17 -8.48 -4.99
N THR A 56 6.82 -7.45 -4.43
CA THR A 56 6.99 -6.16 -5.12
C THR A 56 7.86 -6.34 -6.36
N ARG A 57 9.00 -7.04 -6.26
CA ARG A 57 9.89 -7.23 -7.43
C ARG A 57 9.18 -7.95 -8.57
N VAL A 58 8.58 -9.11 -8.27
CA VAL A 58 7.96 -9.94 -9.30
C VAL A 58 6.73 -9.27 -9.90
N SER A 59 5.90 -8.60 -9.10
CA SER A 59 4.70 -7.92 -9.65
C SER A 59 5.06 -6.77 -10.60
N PHE A 60 6.00 -5.91 -10.24
CA PHE A 60 6.44 -4.81 -11.12
C PHE A 60 7.15 -5.32 -12.38
N GLU A 61 8.03 -6.31 -12.25
CA GLU A 61 8.75 -6.91 -13.37
C GLU A 61 7.77 -7.58 -14.36
N MET A 62 6.82 -8.38 -13.86
CA MET A 62 5.81 -9.01 -14.71
C MET A 62 4.85 -8.00 -15.33
N ALA A 63 4.48 -6.92 -14.63
CA ALA A 63 3.66 -5.86 -15.20
C ALA A 63 4.35 -5.19 -16.40
N MET A 64 5.65 -4.91 -16.30
CA MET A 64 6.43 -4.40 -17.44
C MET A 64 6.48 -5.41 -18.59
N ILE A 65 6.75 -6.69 -18.31
CA ILE A 65 6.81 -7.75 -19.31
C ILE A 65 5.47 -7.89 -20.04
N HIS A 66 4.36 -7.96 -19.31
CA HIS A 66 3.02 -8.09 -19.89
C HIS A 66 2.66 -6.92 -20.81
N LEU A 67 3.17 -5.72 -20.51
CA LEU A 67 2.95 -4.52 -21.31
C LEU A 67 4.06 -4.27 -22.35
N GLY A 68 4.96 -5.23 -22.60
CA GLY A 68 6.00 -5.16 -23.63
C GLY A 68 7.23 -4.32 -23.27
N GLY A 69 7.36 -3.91 -22.01
CA GLY A 69 8.51 -3.18 -21.49
C GLY A 69 9.53 -4.09 -20.80
N GLN A 70 10.53 -3.47 -20.20
CA GLN A 70 11.60 -4.14 -19.45
C GLN A 70 11.75 -3.51 -18.06
N ALA A 71 12.23 -4.29 -17.08
CA ALA A 71 12.55 -3.78 -15.75
C ALA A 71 14.00 -4.11 -15.37
N LEU A 72 14.70 -3.12 -14.81
CA LEU A 72 16.05 -3.24 -14.30
C LEU A 72 16.00 -3.29 -12.78
N TYR A 73 16.33 -4.43 -12.20
CA TYR A 73 16.46 -4.58 -10.76
C TYR A 73 17.78 -3.99 -10.28
N LEU A 74 17.72 -3.01 -9.38
CA LEU A 74 18.89 -2.36 -8.80
C LEU A 74 18.92 -2.69 -7.30
N SER A 75 19.84 -3.57 -6.93
CA SER A 75 19.87 -4.16 -5.59
C SER A 75 20.40 -3.18 -4.52
N PRO A 76 20.13 -3.45 -3.23
CA PRO A 76 20.63 -2.62 -2.14
C PRO A 76 22.16 -2.48 -2.15
N PHE A 77 22.86 -3.56 -2.53
CA PHE A 77 24.33 -3.61 -2.55
C PHE A 77 24.95 -2.74 -3.65
N GLU A 78 24.25 -2.58 -4.78
CA GLU A 78 24.77 -1.84 -5.94
C GLU A 78 24.61 -0.33 -5.76
N ILE A 79 23.41 0.12 -5.36
CA ILE A 79 23.10 1.56 -5.26
C ILE A 79 23.59 2.14 -3.94
N GLN A 80 23.34 1.46 -2.81
CA GLN A 80 23.51 2.03 -1.47
C GLN A 80 22.98 3.48 -1.39
N LEU A 81 21.71 3.65 -1.75
CA LEU A 81 21.05 4.94 -1.95
C LEU A 81 21.25 5.86 -0.74
N GLY A 82 21.74 7.08 -0.98
CA GLY A 82 22.02 8.07 0.07
C GLY A 82 23.30 7.85 0.86
N LYS A 83 23.98 6.70 0.71
CA LYS A 83 25.26 6.40 1.37
C LYS A 83 26.44 6.52 0.41
N ARG A 84 26.38 5.82 -0.74
CA ARG A 84 27.44 5.86 -1.76
C ARG A 84 27.33 7.09 -2.65
N GLU A 85 26.10 7.45 -3.01
CA GLU A 85 25.77 8.58 -3.85
C GLU A 85 24.50 9.25 -3.33
N SER A 86 24.40 10.57 -3.50
CA SER A 86 23.24 11.33 -3.02
C SER A 86 21.96 10.88 -3.74
N VAL A 87 20.83 10.88 -3.03
CA VAL A 87 19.52 10.52 -3.62
C VAL A 87 19.20 11.38 -4.85
N ALA A 88 19.57 12.67 -4.80
CA ALA A 88 19.37 13.62 -5.88
C ALA A 88 20.20 13.28 -7.14
N ASP A 89 21.46 12.88 -6.97
CA ASP A 89 22.32 12.53 -8.11
C ASP A 89 21.89 11.21 -8.74
N VAL A 90 21.54 10.21 -7.92
CA VAL A 90 20.94 8.95 -8.41
C VAL A 90 19.68 9.23 -9.24
N ALA A 91 18.79 10.12 -8.78
CA ALA A 91 17.60 10.50 -9.54
C ALA A 91 17.95 11.15 -10.90
N ARG A 92 18.92 12.08 -10.92
CA ARG A 92 19.33 12.79 -12.14
C ARG A 92 19.98 11.85 -13.15
N VAL A 93 20.81 10.92 -12.69
CA VAL A 93 21.50 9.96 -13.55
C VAL A 93 20.51 8.91 -14.07
N LEU A 94 19.77 8.27 -13.17
CA LEU A 94 18.86 7.19 -13.55
C LEU A 94 17.77 7.66 -14.51
N SER A 95 17.19 8.84 -14.29
CA SER A 95 16.16 9.42 -15.18
C SER A 95 16.66 9.82 -16.58
N ARG A 96 17.95 9.62 -16.89
CA ARG A 96 18.49 9.73 -18.27
C ARG A 96 18.54 8.39 -19.01
N TYR A 97 18.44 7.28 -18.28
CA TYR A 97 18.57 5.92 -18.84
C TYR A 97 17.25 5.16 -18.88
N VAL A 98 16.35 5.40 -17.93
CA VAL A 98 15.07 4.69 -17.82
C VAL A 98 13.89 5.63 -18.07
N ASP A 99 12.73 5.06 -18.42
CA ASP A 99 11.49 5.81 -18.65
C ASP A 99 10.64 5.97 -17.38
N ILE A 100 10.83 5.12 -16.37
CA ILE A 100 10.10 5.13 -15.10
C ILE A 100 11.05 4.68 -13.98
N ILE A 101 10.89 5.21 -12.78
CA ILE A 101 11.55 4.74 -11.57
C ILE A 101 10.50 4.19 -10.60
N MET A 102 10.71 3.01 -10.05
CA MET A 102 10.03 2.55 -8.85
C MET A 102 11.06 2.43 -7.73
N ALA A 103 10.73 2.92 -6.55
CA ALA A 103 11.61 2.87 -5.40
C ALA A 103 10.91 2.23 -4.20
N ARG A 104 11.56 1.21 -3.62
CA ARG A 104 11.24 0.64 -2.31
C ARG A 104 12.35 1.03 -1.35
N VAL A 105 12.03 1.97 -0.46
CA VAL A 105 12.98 2.66 0.42
C VAL A 105 12.61 2.45 1.88
N PHE A 106 13.54 2.75 2.78
CA PHE A 106 13.25 2.86 4.20
C PHE A 106 12.52 4.16 4.48
N ALA A 107 13.16 5.30 4.23
CA ALA A 107 12.59 6.61 4.55
C ALA A 107 11.75 7.17 3.38
N HIS A 108 10.54 7.61 3.67
CA HIS A 108 9.67 8.26 2.68
C HIS A 108 10.29 9.54 2.10
N SER A 109 11.13 10.24 2.87
CA SER A 109 11.89 11.39 2.39
C SER A 109 12.77 11.05 1.17
N ASP A 110 13.33 9.85 1.09
CA ASP A 110 14.15 9.43 -0.06
C ASP A 110 13.32 9.37 -1.34
N VAL A 111 12.09 8.83 -1.29
CA VAL A 111 11.23 8.76 -2.49
C VAL A 111 10.74 10.15 -2.91
N VAL A 112 10.51 11.06 -1.95
CA VAL A 112 10.18 12.46 -2.23
C VAL A 112 11.35 13.19 -2.91
N VAL A 113 12.58 12.98 -2.44
CA VAL A 113 13.80 13.54 -3.06
C VAL A 113 14.02 12.96 -4.46
N LEU A 114 13.83 11.65 -4.65
CA LEU A 114 13.86 11.01 -5.97
C LEU A 114 12.87 11.69 -6.93
N ALA A 115 11.61 11.83 -6.53
CA ALA A 115 10.58 12.46 -7.36
C ALA A 115 10.91 13.93 -7.70
N ARG A 116 11.41 14.70 -6.74
CA ARG A 116 11.79 16.11 -6.94
C ARG A 116 12.89 16.29 -7.99
N HIS A 117 13.85 15.36 -8.07
CA HIS A 117 15.00 15.47 -8.96
C HIS A 117 14.92 14.59 -10.21
N SER A 118 13.91 13.73 -10.31
CA SER A 118 13.68 12.89 -11.47
C SER A 118 13.01 13.65 -12.62
N ARG A 119 13.47 13.37 -13.84
CA ARG A 119 12.80 13.82 -15.09
C ARG A 119 11.72 12.86 -15.56
N VAL A 120 11.66 11.65 -14.99
CA VAL A 120 10.70 10.60 -15.32
C VAL A 120 9.79 10.28 -14.13
N PRO A 121 8.65 9.60 -14.34
CA PRO A 121 7.76 9.24 -13.23
C PRO A 121 8.45 8.41 -12.16
N VAL A 122 8.03 8.64 -10.91
CA VAL A 122 8.54 7.92 -9.73
C VAL A 122 7.34 7.28 -9.03
N ILE A 123 7.45 5.98 -8.77
CA ILE A 123 6.44 5.18 -8.08
C ILE A 123 7.00 4.75 -6.73
N ASN A 124 6.27 5.01 -5.66
CA ASN A 124 6.60 4.49 -4.34
C ASN A 124 6.16 3.03 -4.23
N GLY A 125 7.13 2.12 -4.28
CA GLY A 125 6.90 0.68 -4.12
C GLY A 125 6.71 0.25 -2.66
N LEU A 126 7.24 1.01 -1.69
CA LEU A 126 7.03 0.94 -0.23
C LEU A 126 7.99 1.92 0.46
N SER A 127 7.52 2.56 1.53
CA SER A 127 8.30 3.37 2.48
C SER A 127 7.83 3.13 3.92
N ASP A 128 8.54 3.65 4.91
CA ASP A 128 8.11 3.71 6.32
C ASP A 128 6.76 4.43 6.52
N TYR A 129 6.45 5.42 5.68
CA TYR A 129 5.23 6.21 5.80
C TYR A 129 4.00 5.56 5.15
N ASN A 130 4.13 5.03 3.92
CA ASN A 130 3.02 4.42 3.20
C ASN A 130 3.47 3.33 2.19
N HIS A 131 2.51 2.53 1.74
CA HIS A 131 2.63 1.49 0.73
C HIS A 131 1.46 1.57 -0.28
N PRO A 132 1.45 2.58 -1.18
CA PRO A 132 0.27 2.94 -1.95
C PRO A 132 -0.13 1.89 -2.98
N CYS A 133 0.83 1.16 -3.55
CA CYS A 133 0.56 0.04 -4.46
C CYS A 133 -0.16 -1.13 -3.77
N GLN A 134 0.15 -1.39 -2.49
CA GLN A 134 -0.57 -2.40 -1.70
C GLN A 134 -2.01 -1.94 -1.47
N GLY A 135 -2.21 -0.69 -1.05
CA GLY A 135 -3.55 -0.11 -0.89
C GLY A 135 -4.39 -0.17 -2.18
N LEU A 136 -3.80 0.07 -3.36
CA LEU A 136 -4.50 -0.11 -4.64
C LEU A 136 -4.92 -1.57 -4.88
N ALA A 137 -4.01 -2.52 -4.64
CA ALA A 137 -4.31 -3.94 -4.81
C ALA A 137 -5.41 -4.41 -3.84
N ASP A 138 -5.41 -3.88 -2.62
CA ASP A 138 -6.40 -4.19 -1.61
C ASP A 138 -7.78 -3.64 -2.00
N LEU A 139 -7.87 -2.36 -2.37
CA LEU A 139 -9.11 -1.75 -2.83
C LEU A 139 -9.68 -2.44 -4.07
N LEU A 140 -8.83 -2.84 -5.02
CA LEU A 140 -9.25 -3.63 -6.18
C LEU A 140 -9.89 -4.94 -5.74
N THR A 141 -9.25 -5.66 -4.81
CA THR A 141 -9.76 -6.93 -4.29
C THR A 141 -11.09 -6.73 -3.55
N ILE A 142 -11.21 -5.68 -2.74
CA ILE A 142 -12.45 -5.33 -2.04
C ILE A 142 -13.57 -5.05 -3.04
N ILE A 143 -13.30 -4.24 -4.07
CA ILE A 143 -14.29 -3.93 -5.12
C ILE A 143 -14.77 -5.20 -5.84
N GLU A 144 -13.86 -6.13 -6.14
CA GLU A 144 -14.20 -7.39 -6.80
C GLU A 144 -15.05 -8.32 -5.92
N ASN A 145 -14.90 -8.26 -4.59
CA ASN A 145 -15.60 -9.16 -3.66
C ASN A 145 -16.87 -8.54 -3.04
N LYS A 146 -16.89 -7.22 -2.84
CA LYS A 146 -17.93 -6.50 -2.10
C LYS A 146 -18.65 -5.44 -2.94
N GLY A 147 -18.26 -5.27 -4.21
CA GLY A 147 -18.90 -4.38 -5.17
C GLY A 147 -18.20 -3.02 -5.32
N LYS A 148 -18.52 -2.30 -6.41
CA LYS A 148 -17.89 -1.02 -6.76
C LYS A 148 -18.27 0.14 -5.83
N ASP A 149 -19.44 0.08 -5.21
CA ASP A 149 -19.88 1.08 -4.24
C ASP A 149 -19.50 0.63 -2.83
N LEU A 150 -18.48 1.29 -2.28
CA LEU A 150 -17.98 1.01 -0.93
C LEU A 150 -18.65 1.89 0.14
N HIS A 151 -19.59 2.75 -0.23
CA HIS A 151 -20.22 3.67 0.72
C HIS A 151 -20.95 2.92 1.84
N GLY A 152 -20.61 3.21 3.08
CA GLY A 152 -21.18 2.55 4.26
C GLY A 152 -20.69 1.13 4.52
N GLN A 153 -19.78 0.60 3.68
CA GLN A 153 -19.02 -0.61 4.02
C GLN A 153 -17.88 -0.26 4.98
N ARG A 154 -17.44 -1.21 5.80
CA ARG A 154 -16.37 -0.99 6.78
C ARG A 154 -15.16 -1.90 6.57
N LEU A 155 -13.98 -1.29 6.49
CA LEU A 155 -12.71 -2.00 6.66
C LEU A 155 -12.24 -1.82 8.11
N ALA A 156 -11.98 -2.94 8.80
CA ALA A 156 -11.41 -2.98 10.13
C ALA A 156 -9.97 -3.46 10.06
N PHE A 157 -9.00 -2.59 10.36
CA PHE A 157 -7.59 -2.95 10.49
C PHE A 157 -7.30 -3.34 11.95
N VAL A 158 -6.78 -4.54 12.17
CA VAL A 158 -6.41 -5.03 13.50
C VAL A 158 -4.91 -5.26 13.53
N GLY A 159 -4.18 -4.43 14.29
CA GLY A 159 -2.73 -4.48 14.39
C GLY A 159 -2.07 -3.10 14.50
N ASP A 160 -0.84 -3.01 14.00
CA ASP A 160 0.03 -1.83 14.10
C ASP A 160 -0.41 -0.70 13.18
N GLY A 161 -0.35 0.54 13.66
CA GLY A 161 -0.57 1.76 12.88
C GLY A 161 0.53 2.05 11.87
N ASN A 162 0.74 1.13 10.92
CA ASN A 162 1.88 1.13 10.01
C ASN A 162 1.59 1.79 8.64
N ASN A 163 2.53 1.63 7.71
CA ASN A 163 2.46 2.14 6.35
C ASN A 163 1.30 1.55 5.51
N VAL A 164 0.92 0.29 5.75
CA VAL A 164 -0.23 -0.35 5.09
C VAL A 164 -1.52 0.23 5.65
N ALA A 165 -1.65 0.31 6.98
CA ALA A 165 -2.80 0.96 7.64
C ALA A 165 -2.99 2.41 7.17
N THR A 166 -1.90 3.17 7.01
CA THR A 166 -1.91 4.53 6.44
C THR A 166 -2.49 4.55 5.02
N SER A 167 -2.07 3.61 4.17
CA SER A 167 -2.52 3.54 2.78
C SER A 167 -3.99 3.13 2.68
N LEU A 168 -4.41 2.17 3.51
CA LEU A 168 -5.80 1.73 3.59
C LEU A 168 -6.69 2.87 4.08
N LEU A 169 -6.32 3.58 5.16
CA LEU A 169 -7.06 4.74 5.65
C LEU A 169 -7.30 5.76 4.54
N PHE A 170 -6.27 6.16 3.79
CA PHE A 170 -6.43 7.14 2.72
C PHE A 170 -7.28 6.61 1.55
N GLY A 171 -7.07 5.35 1.18
CA GLY A 171 -7.77 4.72 0.08
C GLY A 171 -9.27 4.51 0.34
N THR A 172 -9.62 3.94 1.49
CA THR A 172 -10.99 3.63 1.88
C THR A 172 -11.81 4.91 2.06
N THR A 173 -11.29 5.87 2.81
CA THR A 173 -11.98 7.14 3.07
C THR A 173 -12.22 7.94 1.80
N LYS A 174 -11.27 8.01 0.86
CA LYS A 174 -11.48 8.67 -0.44
C LYS A 174 -12.56 8.01 -1.30
N LEU A 175 -12.81 6.72 -1.10
CA LEU A 175 -13.87 5.98 -1.82
C LEU A 175 -15.22 5.98 -1.10
N GLY A 176 -15.30 6.54 0.12
CA GLY A 176 -16.51 6.58 0.94
C GLY A 176 -16.68 5.37 1.87
N MET A 177 -15.68 4.50 1.97
CA MET A 177 -15.69 3.35 2.86
C MET A 177 -15.27 3.76 4.27
N ASP A 178 -15.99 3.26 5.27
CA ASP A 178 -15.66 3.45 6.68
C ASP A 178 -14.34 2.74 7.01
N PHE A 179 -13.53 3.34 7.89
CA PHE A 179 -12.27 2.77 8.34
C PHE A 179 -12.23 2.71 9.86
N ALA A 180 -12.08 1.51 10.39
CA ALA A 180 -11.83 1.26 11.80
C ALA A 180 -10.41 0.71 11.97
N ILE A 181 -9.71 1.12 13.03
CA ILE A 181 -8.43 0.54 13.43
C ILE A 181 -8.44 0.20 14.92
N ALA A 182 -8.01 -1.02 15.23
CA ALA A 182 -7.71 -1.47 16.58
C ALA A 182 -6.24 -1.87 16.70
N GLY A 183 -5.53 -1.27 17.65
CA GLY A 183 -4.16 -1.60 17.96
C GLY A 183 -3.81 -1.31 19.42
N PRO A 184 -2.73 -1.90 19.97
CA PRO A 184 -2.31 -1.64 21.33
C PRO A 184 -1.99 -0.16 21.58
N PRO A 185 -2.18 0.36 22.80
CA PRO A 185 -1.77 1.72 23.16
C PRO A 185 -0.29 1.97 22.85
N GLY A 186 0.01 3.09 22.19
CA GLY A 186 1.36 3.47 21.73
C GLY A 186 1.74 2.95 20.34
N TYR A 187 0.84 2.22 19.66
CA TYR A 187 1.02 1.71 18.30
C TYR A 187 -0.05 2.26 17.34
N GLU A 188 -0.60 3.44 17.65
CA GLU A 188 -1.60 4.10 16.84
C GLU A 188 -1.00 4.66 15.54
N LEU A 189 -1.87 4.97 14.56
CA LEU A 189 -1.47 5.74 13.39
C LEU A 189 -0.91 7.11 13.82
N PRO A 190 0.11 7.63 13.10
CA PRO A 190 0.63 8.97 13.36
C PRO A 190 -0.49 10.04 13.35
N PRO A 191 -0.46 11.05 14.25
CA PRO A 191 -1.54 12.03 14.37
C PRO A 191 -1.82 12.82 13.08
N ASP A 192 -0.80 13.10 12.28
CA ASP A 192 -0.91 13.77 10.99
C ASP A 192 -1.59 12.90 9.93
N VAL A 193 -1.29 11.59 9.92
CA VAL A 193 -1.98 10.59 9.08
C VAL A 193 -3.45 10.51 9.46
N TRP A 194 -3.76 10.40 10.75
CA TRP A 194 -5.14 10.31 11.22
C TRP A 194 -5.95 11.57 10.91
N GLU A 195 -5.34 12.75 11.07
CA GLU A 195 -5.96 14.02 10.73
C GLU A 195 -6.25 14.14 9.23
N LEU A 196 -5.34 13.68 8.37
CA LEU A 196 -5.58 13.66 6.93
C LEU A 196 -6.71 12.68 6.56
N GLY A 197 -6.75 11.51 7.19
CA GLY A 197 -7.86 10.56 7.06
C GLY A 197 -9.21 11.16 7.47
N ARG A 198 -9.25 11.92 8.59
CA ARG A 198 -10.48 12.63 9.02
C ARG A 198 -10.99 13.61 7.97
N ARG A 199 -10.09 14.31 7.27
CA ARG A 199 -10.48 15.23 6.19
C ARG A 199 -11.10 14.49 5.02
N PHE A 200 -10.48 13.40 4.57
CA PHE A 200 -11.04 12.58 3.49
C PHE A 200 -12.39 11.95 3.88
N ALA A 201 -12.53 11.50 5.13
CA ALA A 201 -13.79 10.97 5.64
C ALA A 201 -14.90 12.04 5.67
N ALA A 202 -14.57 13.27 6.08
CA ALA A 202 -15.52 14.39 6.05
C ALA A 202 -15.95 14.77 4.63
N GLU A 203 -15.04 14.69 3.66
CA GLU A 203 -15.34 14.96 2.24
C GLU A 203 -16.20 13.87 1.59
N SER A 204 -16.00 12.60 1.95
CA SER A 204 -16.69 11.46 1.35
C SER A 204 -17.97 11.03 2.09
N GLY A 205 -18.13 11.46 3.34
CA GLY A 205 -19.21 11.03 4.23
C GLY A 205 -18.92 9.72 4.97
N SER A 206 -17.70 9.17 4.87
CA SER A 206 -17.31 7.96 5.60
C SER A 206 -17.05 8.22 7.08
N ARG A 207 -17.01 7.15 7.87
CA ARG A 207 -16.77 7.19 9.32
C ARG A 207 -15.42 6.62 9.67
N LEU A 208 -14.85 7.15 10.75
CA LEU A 208 -13.58 6.70 11.31
C LEU A 208 -13.76 6.24 12.75
N LEU A 209 -13.09 5.14 13.09
CA LEU A 209 -12.99 4.62 14.45
C LEU A 209 -11.52 4.26 14.74
N ALA A 210 -10.97 4.75 15.83
CA ALA A 210 -9.71 4.28 16.39
C ALA A 210 -9.97 3.83 17.82
N THR A 211 -9.59 2.59 18.14
CA THR A 211 -9.88 1.96 19.43
C THR A 211 -8.73 1.03 19.83
N HIS A 212 -8.76 0.58 21.08
CA HIS A 212 -7.90 -0.48 21.61
C HIS A 212 -8.67 -1.79 21.82
N ASP A 213 -9.94 -1.83 21.43
CA ASP A 213 -10.75 -3.05 21.46
C ASP A 213 -10.87 -3.63 20.04
N PRO A 214 -10.22 -4.77 19.74
CA PRO A 214 -10.35 -5.40 18.43
C PRO A 214 -11.78 -5.82 18.11
N ILE A 215 -12.60 -6.18 19.11
CA ILE A 215 -14.01 -6.55 18.91
C ILE A 215 -14.81 -5.34 18.44
N GLU A 216 -14.57 -4.17 19.05
CA GLU A 216 -15.23 -2.93 18.64
C GLU A 216 -14.87 -2.54 17.20
N ALA A 217 -13.60 -2.68 16.80
CA ALA A 217 -13.18 -2.37 15.43
C ALA A 217 -13.80 -3.31 14.39
N VAL A 218 -13.85 -4.61 14.65
CA VAL A 218 -14.39 -5.60 13.69
C VAL A 218 -15.91 -5.68 13.70
N ALA A 219 -16.58 -5.09 14.69
CA ALA A 219 -18.03 -5.04 14.73
C ALA A 219 -18.57 -4.44 13.41
N GLU A 220 -19.47 -5.16 12.76
CA GLU A 220 -20.05 -4.80 11.46
C GLU A 220 -19.05 -4.67 10.29
N ALA A 221 -17.82 -5.19 10.42
CA ALA A 221 -16.82 -5.09 9.35
C ALA A 221 -17.18 -5.97 8.14
N ASP A 222 -17.06 -5.38 6.95
CA ASP A 222 -17.14 -6.05 5.65
C ASP A 222 -15.79 -6.66 5.24
N VAL A 223 -14.71 -6.07 5.75
CA VAL A 223 -13.33 -6.49 5.51
C VAL A 223 -12.57 -6.40 6.82
N ILE A 224 -11.95 -7.50 7.27
CA ILE A 224 -10.94 -7.50 8.33
C ILE A 224 -9.57 -7.54 7.67
N TYR A 225 -8.71 -6.61 8.04
CA TYR A 225 -7.34 -6.53 7.57
C TYR A 225 -6.36 -6.68 8.73
N THR A 226 -5.27 -7.41 8.52
CA THR A 226 -4.14 -7.42 9.47
C THR A 226 -2.81 -7.50 8.73
N ASP A 227 -1.74 -7.20 9.44
CA ASP A 227 -0.36 -7.30 8.97
C ASP A 227 0.54 -7.82 10.10
N VAL A 228 1.78 -8.13 9.76
CA VAL A 228 2.80 -8.52 10.73
C VAL A 228 2.92 -7.47 11.84
N TRP A 229 3.04 -7.95 13.08
CA TRP A 229 3.12 -7.06 14.23
C TRP A 229 4.41 -6.25 14.25
N ALA A 230 5.53 -6.83 13.79
CA ALA A 230 6.82 -6.17 13.64
C ALA A 230 7.09 -5.93 12.15
N SER A 231 7.05 -4.66 11.74
CA SER A 231 7.22 -4.24 10.35
C SER A 231 8.68 -4.31 9.89
N MET A 232 8.89 -3.98 8.62
CA MET A 232 10.21 -3.90 8.01
C MET A 232 11.14 -2.93 8.76
N GLY A 233 12.21 -3.44 9.39
CA GLY A 233 13.16 -2.62 10.16
C GLY A 233 12.93 -2.64 11.67
N GLN A 234 11.94 -3.38 12.15
CA GLN A 234 11.60 -3.56 13.57
C GLN A 234 11.92 -4.98 14.07
N GLU A 235 12.83 -5.71 13.40
CA GLU A 235 13.13 -7.10 13.72
C GLU A 235 13.64 -7.28 15.17
N GLU A 236 14.35 -6.30 15.71
CA GLU A 236 14.85 -6.32 17.09
C GLU A 236 13.73 -6.20 18.14
N GLU A 237 12.56 -5.67 17.76
CA GLU A 237 11.40 -5.50 18.64
C GLU A 237 10.42 -6.69 18.59
N ALA A 238 10.69 -7.70 17.76
CA ALA A 238 9.73 -8.76 17.43
C ALA A 238 9.19 -9.50 18.67
N GLU A 239 10.06 -9.84 19.63
CA GLU A 239 9.64 -10.55 20.85
C GLU A 239 8.77 -9.68 21.76
N GLN A 240 9.13 -8.41 21.92
CA GLN A 240 8.35 -7.45 22.71
C GLN A 240 6.97 -7.24 22.08
N ARG A 241 6.93 -7.04 20.77
CA ARG A 241 5.68 -6.81 20.03
C ARG A 241 4.81 -8.06 20.06
N ALA A 242 5.37 -9.26 20.00
CA ALA A 242 4.58 -10.49 20.14
C ALA A 242 3.80 -10.59 21.47
N GLN A 243 4.36 -10.06 22.56
CA GLN A 243 3.67 -10.03 23.86
C GLN A 243 2.53 -9.01 23.89
N VAL A 244 2.73 -7.85 23.24
CA VAL A 244 1.77 -6.74 23.24
C VAL A 244 0.62 -6.98 22.26
N PHE A 245 0.90 -7.55 21.09
CA PHE A 245 -0.07 -7.75 20.01
C PHE A 245 -0.82 -9.08 20.09
N GLY A 246 -0.45 -10.00 20.99
CA GLY A 246 -1.14 -11.28 21.18
C GLY A 246 -2.68 -11.16 21.26
N PRO A 247 -3.25 -10.22 22.03
CA PRO A 247 -4.70 -9.99 22.08
C PRO A 247 -5.34 -9.49 20.77
N TYR A 248 -4.54 -9.04 19.80
CA TYR A 248 -4.98 -8.50 18.50
C TYR A 248 -4.84 -9.53 17.36
N GLN A 249 -4.52 -10.78 17.67
CA GLN A 249 -4.49 -11.85 16.69
C GLN A 249 -5.84 -11.99 15.99
N VAL A 250 -5.82 -11.96 14.65
CA VAL A 250 -7.01 -12.28 13.85
C VAL A 250 -7.20 -13.80 13.84
N ASN A 251 -8.20 -14.26 14.59
CA ASN A 251 -8.58 -15.66 14.71
C ASN A 251 -10.09 -15.86 14.47
N ALA A 252 -10.55 -17.11 14.54
CA ALA A 252 -11.95 -17.46 14.29
C ALA A 252 -12.93 -16.74 15.23
N ASP A 253 -12.56 -16.55 16.50
CA ASP A 253 -13.41 -15.91 17.50
C ASP A 253 -13.59 -14.42 17.19
N LEU A 254 -12.52 -13.74 16.77
CA LEU A 254 -12.58 -12.34 16.35
C LEU A 254 -13.36 -12.18 15.04
N ILE A 255 -13.11 -13.04 14.05
CA ILE A 255 -13.84 -13.02 12.76
C ILE A 255 -15.35 -13.23 13.00
N ALA A 256 -15.74 -14.06 13.96
CA ALA A 256 -17.14 -14.29 14.30
C ALA A 256 -17.87 -13.06 14.86
N GLN A 257 -17.15 -11.99 15.25
CA GLN A 257 -17.74 -10.72 15.69
C GLN A 257 -18.06 -9.76 14.54
N ALA A 258 -17.60 -10.05 13.32
CA ALA A 258 -17.86 -9.25 12.13
C ALA A 258 -19.12 -9.71 11.36
N ARG A 259 -19.36 -9.12 10.18
CA ARG A 259 -20.50 -9.54 9.34
C ARG A 259 -20.33 -10.98 8.85
N PRO A 260 -21.42 -11.74 8.66
CA PRO A 260 -21.35 -13.13 8.19
C PRO A 260 -20.63 -13.33 6.85
N ASP A 261 -20.63 -12.32 5.98
CA ASP A 261 -19.99 -12.31 4.66
C ASP A 261 -18.68 -11.50 4.65
N THR A 262 -18.08 -11.25 5.82
CA THR A 262 -16.80 -10.54 5.93
C THR A 262 -15.69 -11.31 5.21
N ILE A 263 -14.75 -10.60 4.60
CA ILE A 263 -13.53 -11.18 4.05
C ILE A 263 -12.32 -10.81 4.91
N VAL A 264 -11.33 -11.69 4.96
CA VAL A 264 -10.06 -11.45 5.67
C VAL A 264 -8.95 -11.20 4.67
N MET A 265 -8.18 -10.14 4.88
CA MET A 265 -7.10 -9.71 4.00
C MET A 265 -5.79 -9.48 4.76
N HIS A 266 -4.67 -9.71 4.08
CA HIS A 266 -3.31 -9.48 4.61
C HIS A 266 -2.33 -9.30 3.43
N CYS A 267 -1.45 -8.30 3.51
CA CYS A 267 -0.46 -7.98 2.48
C CYS A 267 0.71 -8.97 2.33
N LEU A 268 0.85 -9.93 3.25
CA LEU A 268 1.94 -10.90 3.37
C LEU A 268 3.33 -10.27 3.62
N PRO A 269 4.28 -11.02 4.22
CA PRO A 269 4.17 -12.43 4.63
C PRO A 269 3.33 -12.55 5.90
N ALA A 270 2.54 -13.63 6.01
CA ALA A 270 1.82 -13.90 7.25
C ALA A 270 2.68 -14.78 8.17
N HIS A 271 2.77 -14.40 9.45
CA HIS A 271 3.31 -15.25 10.49
C HIS A 271 2.17 -16.07 11.11
N ARG A 272 1.99 -17.31 10.66
CA ARG A 272 0.91 -18.17 11.16
C ARG A 272 1.07 -18.41 12.66
N GLY A 273 0.03 -18.14 13.43
CA GLY A 273 0.05 -18.19 14.90
C GLY A 273 0.34 -16.85 15.57
N GLN A 274 0.54 -15.79 14.77
CA GLN A 274 0.43 -14.39 15.14
C GLN A 274 -0.84 -13.83 14.50
#